data_AF-A0A1G6YKY5-F1
#
_entry.id   AF-A0A1G6YKY5-F1
#
_cell.length_a   1.000
_cell.length_b   1.000
_cell.length_c   1.000
_cell.angle_alpha   90.00
_cell.angle_beta   90.00
_cell.angle_gamma   90.00
#
_symmetry.space_group_name_H-M   'P 1'
#
loop_
_entity.id
_entity.type
_entity.pdbx_description
1 polymer ?
#
loop_
_entity_poly.entity_id
_entity_poly.type
_entity_poly.pdbx_seq_one_letter_code
_entity_poly.pdbx_strand_id
1 'polypeptide(L)'
;MTEIDINTHRMTGAGRESVHDGRLEWTSACPLSRLIPGLGVAVLLRGREQVALFLLEDGSLHAVGNIDPYGRAAVMSRGLVGDRAGEPIVVSPLLKQAFSLVDGRCLDEPSVRLPVYDVRVWAGVVQVHSSLQADGSLQAHDSLQVPSVLVSGAGAA
;
A
#
# COMPACT_ATOMS: atom_id res chain seq x y z
N MET A 1 -64.46 0.90 -4.28
CA MET A 1 -63.56 1.80 -3.55
C MET A 1 -62.31 1.00 -3.28
N THR A 2 -61.33 1.12 -4.18
CA THR A 2 -60.07 0.40 -4.09
C THR A 2 -59.01 1.49 -4.08
N GLU A 3 -58.42 1.73 -2.92
CA GLU A 3 -57.34 2.69 -2.74
C GLU A 3 -56.14 2.24 -3.58
N ILE A 4 -55.56 3.19 -4.30
CA ILE A 4 -54.29 3.03 -5.00
C ILE A 4 -53.25 3.61 -4.04
N ASP A 5 -52.49 2.74 -3.38
CA ASP A 5 -51.33 3.14 -2.59
C ASP A 5 -50.17 3.49 -3.52
N ILE A 6 -49.84 4.78 -3.59
CA ILE A 6 -48.65 5.31 -4.27
C ILE A 6 -47.48 5.15 -3.31
N ASN A 7 -46.88 3.96 -3.27
CA ASN A 7 -45.68 3.75 -2.48
C ASN A 7 -44.44 4.27 -3.25
N THR A 8 -44.03 5.46 -2.87
CA THR A 8 -42.89 6.19 -3.43
C THR A 8 -41.58 5.45 -3.11
N HIS A 9 -40.95 4.83 -4.11
CA HIS A 9 -39.57 4.33 -3.97
C HIS A 9 -38.60 5.51 -3.91
N ARG A 10 -38.26 5.94 -2.68
CA ARG A 10 -37.04 6.72 -2.44
C ARG A 10 -35.83 5.82 -2.69
N MET A 11 -35.17 6.04 -3.82
CA MET A 11 -33.80 5.60 -4.06
C MET A 11 -32.87 6.35 -3.09
N THR A 12 -32.47 5.69 -2.01
CA THR A 12 -31.38 6.15 -1.14
C THR A 12 -30.20 5.19 -1.23
N GLY A 13 -29.09 5.68 -1.78
CA GLY A 13 -27.73 5.26 -1.43
C GLY A 13 -27.26 3.92 -1.96
N ALA A 14 -26.45 3.95 -3.01
CA ALA A 14 -25.61 2.85 -3.45
C ALA A 14 -24.49 2.56 -2.42
N GLY A 15 -24.84 1.91 -1.31
CA GLY A 15 -23.86 1.23 -0.45
C GLY A 15 -23.62 -0.16 -1.02
N ARG A 16 -22.51 -0.37 -1.73
CA ARG A 16 -22.07 -1.74 -2.03
C ARG A 16 -21.47 -2.29 -0.74
N GLU A 17 -22.27 -3.02 0.04
CA GLU A 17 -21.75 -3.86 1.11
C GLU A 17 -20.82 -4.89 0.48
N SER A 18 -19.52 -4.78 0.75
CA SER A 18 -18.52 -5.72 0.29
C SER A 18 -18.58 -6.96 1.17
N VAL A 19 -19.14 -8.05 0.62
CA VAL A 19 -18.99 -9.40 1.17
C VAL A 19 -17.50 -9.74 1.13
N HIS A 20 -16.96 -9.95 2.32
CA HIS A 20 -15.56 -10.20 2.54
C HIS A 20 -15.29 -11.70 2.47
N ASP A 21 -15.23 -12.22 1.25
CA ASP A 21 -14.75 -13.59 1.00
C ASP A 21 -13.22 -13.56 1.14
N GLY A 22 -12.63 -14.39 2.01
CA GLY A 22 -11.20 -14.44 2.35
C GLY A 22 -10.26 -14.84 1.19
N ARG A 23 -10.63 -14.50 -0.04
CA ARG A 23 -9.86 -14.65 -1.26
C ARG A 23 -8.97 -13.45 -1.45
N LEU A 24 -7.66 -13.68 -1.31
CA LEU A 24 -6.56 -13.05 -2.04
C LEU A 24 -7.03 -12.07 -3.12
N GLU A 25 -7.07 -10.77 -2.81
CA GLU A 25 -7.73 -9.78 -3.65
C GLU A 25 -6.76 -9.15 -4.65
N TRP A 26 -6.97 -9.46 -5.93
CA TRP A 26 -6.27 -8.83 -7.04
C TRP A 26 -6.98 -7.54 -7.44
N THR A 27 -6.28 -6.41 -7.35
CA THR A 27 -6.74 -5.11 -7.84
C THR A 27 -6.18 -4.86 -9.24
N SER A 28 -7.06 -4.59 -10.21
CA SER A 28 -6.65 -4.15 -11.54
C SER A 28 -6.12 -2.72 -11.50
N ALA A 29 -4.84 -2.53 -11.84
CA ALA A 29 -4.18 -1.22 -11.85
C ALA A 29 -4.41 -0.49 -13.17
N CYS A 30 -3.83 -0.99 -14.26
CA CYS A 30 -3.95 -0.41 -15.60
C CYS A 30 -3.60 -1.44 -16.69
N PRO A 31 -3.91 -1.18 -17.97
CA PRO A 31 -3.37 -1.96 -19.08
C PRO A 31 -1.84 -1.89 -19.11
N LEU A 32 -1.17 -3.02 -19.40
CA LEU A 32 0.29 -3.09 -19.49
C LEU A 32 0.84 -2.04 -20.47
N SER A 33 0.13 -1.78 -21.57
CA SER A 33 0.52 -0.81 -22.60
C SER A 33 0.54 0.65 -22.15
N ARG A 34 0.04 0.98 -20.94
CA ARG A 34 0.16 2.34 -20.37
C ARG A 34 1.37 2.51 -19.48
N LEU A 35 2.03 1.41 -19.08
CA LEU A 35 3.25 1.49 -18.31
C LEU A 35 4.40 1.87 -19.23
N ILE A 36 5.20 2.84 -18.78
CA ILE A 36 6.44 3.24 -19.42
C ILE A 36 7.56 2.67 -18.54
N PRO A 37 8.51 1.90 -19.11
CA PRO A 37 9.64 1.38 -18.35
C PRO A 37 10.34 2.45 -17.50
N GLY A 38 10.66 2.13 -16.26
CA GLY A 38 11.32 3.01 -15.29
C GLY A 38 10.42 4.09 -14.65
N LEU A 39 9.22 4.35 -15.18
CA LEU A 39 8.27 5.30 -14.60
C LEU A 39 7.25 4.59 -13.70
N GLY A 40 7.26 4.94 -12.42
CA GLY A 40 6.33 4.37 -11.45
C GLY A 40 4.92 4.92 -11.57
N VAL A 41 3.94 4.10 -11.20
CA VAL A 41 2.52 4.45 -11.11
C VAL A 41 2.02 4.14 -9.71
N ALA A 42 1.26 5.06 -9.11
CA ALA A 42 0.59 4.82 -7.85
C ALA A 42 -0.70 4.01 -8.06
N VAL A 43 -0.89 2.98 -7.24
CA VAL A 43 -2.08 2.13 -7.23
C VAL A 43 -2.67 2.15 -5.82
N LEU A 44 -3.99 2.35 -5.72
CA LEU A 44 -4.73 2.23 -4.46
C LEU A 44 -5.43 0.87 -4.45
N LEU A 45 -5.03 -0.01 -3.53
CA LEU A 45 -5.69 -1.30 -3.34
C LEU A 45 -6.99 -1.11 -2.56
N ARG A 46 -7.88 -2.12 -2.61
CA ARG A 46 -9.17 -2.07 -1.89
C ARG A 46 -9.01 -2.00 -0.38
N GLY A 47 -7.98 -2.68 0.16
CA GLY A 47 -7.55 -2.59 1.56
C GLY A 47 -6.91 -1.26 1.96
N ARG A 48 -6.94 -0.26 1.07
CA ARG A 48 -6.37 1.09 1.22
C ARG A 48 -4.84 1.13 1.26
N GLU A 49 -4.16 0.02 1.01
CA GLU A 49 -2.72 0.07 0.78
C GLU A 49 -2.41 0.90 -0.46
N GLN A 50 -1.37 1.72 -0.38
CA GLN A 50 -0.86 2.49 -1.50
C GLN A 50 0.40 1.82 -2.02
N VAL A 51 0.41 1.54 -3.31
CA VAL A 51 1.47 0.77 -3.97
C VAL A 51 2.11 1.59 -5.08
N ALA A 52 3.42 1.50 -5.19
CA ALA A 52 4.21 1.98 -6.32
C ALA A 52 4.50 0.79 -7.24
N LEU A 53 3.92 0.82 -8.44
CA LEU A 53 4.07 -0.21 -9.47
C LEU A 53 5.06 0.28 -10.53
N PHE A 54 6.01 -0.58 -10.91
CA PHE A 54 7.03 -0.31 -11.91
C PHE A 54 7.07 -1.42 -12.96
N LEU A 55 7.23 -1.01 -14.22
CA LEU A 55 7.72 -1.85 -15.31
C LEU A 55 9.20 -1.53 -15.51
N LEU A 56 10.05 -2.54 -15.61
CA LEU A 56 11.48 -2.36 -15.88
C LEU A 56 11.81 -2.59 -17.36
N GLU A 57 13.01 -2.20 -17.78
CA GLU A 57 13.49 -2.33 -19.17
C GLU A 57 13.58 -3.78 -19.64
N ASP A 58 13.82 -4.72 -18.73
CA ASP A 58 13.82 -6.17 -19.02
C ASP A 58 12.40 -6.77 -19.12
N GLY A 59 11.36 -5.95 -18.96
CA GLY A 59 9.95 -6.33 -19.00
C GLY A 59 9.40 -6.88 -17.69
N SER A 60 10.20 -6.96 -16.63
CA SER A 60 9.72 -7.38 -15.30
C SER A 60 8.82 -6.32 -14.65
N LEU A 61 7.88 -6.79 -13.83
CA LEU A 61 6.96 -5.95 -13.06
C LEU A 61 7.26 -6.09 -11.57
N HIS A 62 7.34 -4.95 -10.89
CA HIS A 62 7.62 -4.88 -9.45
C HIS A 62 6.64 -3.95 -8.76
N ALA A 63 6.22 -4.31 -7.55
CA ALA A 63 5.34 -3.48 -6.74
C ALA A 63 5.82 -3.41 -5.28
N VAL A 64 5.96 -2.19 -4.79
CA VAL A 64 6.39 -1.90 -3.40
C VAL A 64 5.46 -0.88 -2.75
N GLY A 65 5.55 -0.69 -1.44
CA GLY A 65 4.80 0.36 -0.75
C GLY A 65 5.05 1.75 -1.33
N ASN A 66 3.98 2.53 -1.54
CA ASN A 66 4.11 3.89 -2.07
C ASN A 66 4.53 4.92 -1.01
N ILE A 67 4.44 4.57 0.29
CA ILE A 67 4.81 5.46 1.40
C ILE A 67 6.32 5.34 1.67
N ASP A 68 7.04 6.45 1.57
CA ASP A 68 8.42 6.55 2.03
C ASP A 68 8.46 6.36 3.56
N PRO A 69 9.26 5.40 4.09
CA PRO A 69 9.28 5.09 5.52
C PRO A 69 9.93 6.19 6.37
N TYR A 70 10.80 7.01 5.79
CA TYR A 70 11.47 8.13 6.46
C TYR A 70 10.62 9.39 6.39
N GLY A 71 10.20 9.78 5.18
CA GLY A 71 9.45 11.00 4.95
C GLY A 71 7.95 10.89 5.21
N ARG A 72 7.43 9.67 5.40
CA ARG A 72 6.01 9.36 5.64
C ARG A 72 5.07 9.95 4.59
N ALA A 73 5.52 10.04 3.34
CA ALA A 73 4.76 10.60 2.22
C ALA A 73 4.59 9.57 1.10
N ALA A 74 3.46 9.64 0.40
CA ALA A 74 3.09 8.75 -0.70
C ALA A 74 3.80 9.09 -2.02
N VAL A 75 5.12 8.87 -2.07
CA VAL A 75 5.99 9.38 -3.15
C VAL A 75 6.86 8.33 -3.82
N MET A 76 6.88 7.06 -3.36
CA MET A 76 7.82 6.08 -3.93
C MET A 76 7.58 5.81 -5.42
N SER A 77 6.34 5.87 -5.90
CA SER A 77 6.01 5.79 -7.34
C SER A 77 6.66 6.89 -8.19
N ARG A 78 7.15 7.96 -7.58
CA ARG A 78 7.88 9.05 -8.24
C ARG A 78 9.39 8.91 -8.10
N GLY A 79 9.85 7.83 -7.49
CA GLY A 79 11.26 7.52 -7.29
C GLY A 79 11.96 7.21 -8.59
N LEU A 80 13.28 7.41 -8.60
CA LEU A 80 14.11 7.08 -9.75
C LEU A 80 14.44 5.59 -9.70
N VAL A 81 14.02 4.85 -10.72
CA VAL A 81 14.43 3.46 -10.90
C VAL A 81 15.88 3.41 -11.36
N GLY A 82 16.63 2.45 -10.84
CA GLY A 82 18.02 2.23 -11.24
C GLY A 82 18.49 0.83 -10.88
N ASP A 83 19.80 0.66 -10.93
CA ASP A 83 20.48 -0.58 -10.59
C ASP A 83 21.52 -0.30 -9.49
N ARG A 84 21.65 -1.24 -8.54
CA ARG A 84 22.81 -1.30 -7.65
C ARG A 84 23.42 -2.69 -7.71
N ALA A 85 24.51 -2.81 -8.47
CA ALA A 85 25.29 -4.04 -8.59
C ALA A 85 24.44 -5.24 -9.09
N GLY A 86 23.55 -4.98 -10.04
CA GLY A 86 22.65 -5.97 -10.63
C GLY A 86 21.29 -6.09 -9.93
N GLU A 87 21.08 -5.40 -8.81
CA GLU A 87 19.79 -5.38 -8.11
C GLU A 87 18.94 -4.18 -8.55
N PRO A 88 17.72 -4.39 -9.06
CA PRO A 88 16.84 -3.30 -9.43
C PRO A 88 16.37 -2.57 -8.17
N ILE A 89 16.50 -1.24 -8.19
CA ILE A 89 16.15 -0.37 -7.06
C ILE A 89 15.21 0.75 -7.48
N VAL A 90 14.53 1.31 -6.49
CA VAL A 90 13.92 2.63 -6.56
C VAL A 90 14.55 3.55 -5.51
N VAL A 91 14.98 4.72 -5.93
CA VAL A 91 15.52 5.76 -5.04
C VAL A 91 14.39 6.69 -4.60
N SER A 92 14.21 6.86 -3.29
CA SER A 92 13.22 7.79 -2.74
C SER A 92 13.41 9.21 -3.32
N PRO A 93 12.33 9.89 -3.75
CA PRO A 93 12.41 11.29 -4.16
C PRO A 93 12.87 12.24 -3.06
N LEU A 94 12.62 11.90 -1.79
CA LEU A 94 12.82 12.80 -0.65
C LEU A 94 14.27 12.81 -0.19
N LEU A 95 14.70 11.69 0.39
CA LEU A 95 15.99 11.59 1.09
C LEU A 95 16.99 10.65 0.40
N LYS A 96 16.65 10.20 -0.82
CA LYS A 96 17.53 9.47 -1.74
C LYS A 96 18.01 8.11 -1.24
N GLN A 97 17.35 7.50 -0.25
CA GLN A 97 17.61 6.10 0.08
C GLN A 97 17.21 5.20 -1.08
N ALA A 98 18.03 4.19 -1.35
CA ALA A 98 17.77 3.18 -2.36
C ALA A 98 17.06 1.97 -1.76
N PHE A 99 15.92 1.59 -2.32
CA PHE A 99 15.17 0.41 -1.91
C PHE A 99 15.15 -0.63 -3.02
N SER A 100 15.38 -1.88 -2.66
CA SER A 100 15.23 -3.02 -3.56
C SER A 100 13.79 -3.13 -4.08
N LEU A 101 13.62 -3.27 -5.38
CA LEU A 101 12.32 -3.62 -5.99
C LEU A 101 12.01 -5.12 -5.87
N VAL A 102 12.98 -5.93 -5.43
CA VAL A 102 12.82 -7.38 -5.27
C VAL A 102 12.24 -7.72 -3.90
N ASP A 103 12.84 -7.21 -2.82
CA ASP A 103 12.47 -7.57 -1.45
C ASP A 103 12.16 -6.36 -0.55
N GLY A 104 12.13 -5.16 -1.13
CA GLY A 104 11.77 -3.93 -0.44
C GLY A 104 12.82 -3.39 0.52
N ARG A 105 13.96 -4.07 0.74
CA ARG A 105 14.95 -3.63 1.71
C ARG A 105 15.60 -2.30 1.31
N CYS A 106 15.86 -1.44 2.28
CA CYS A 106 16.73 -0.29 2.08
C CYS A 106 18.19 -0.79 1.99
N LEU A 107 18.90 -0.39 0.94
CA LEU A 107 20.29 -0.76 0.73
C LEU A 107 21.25 0.06 1.61
N ASP A 108 20.80 1.23 2.08
CA ASP A 108 21.58 2.12 2.93
C ASP A 108 21.40 1.80 4.43
N GLU A 109 20.27 1.19 4.80
CA GLU A 109 19.93 0.80 6.18
C GLU A 109 19.05 -0.47 6.18
N PRO A 110 19.63 -1.68 6.25
CA PRO A 110 18.92 -2.94 6.04
C PRO A 110 17.76 -3.23 7.02
N SER A 111 17.69 -2.51 8.15
CA SER A 111 16.59 -2.60 9.11
C SER A 111 15.29 -1.96 8.62
N VAL A 112 15.34 -1.11 7.59
CA VAL A 112 14.18 -0.42 7.00
C VAL A 112 13.77 -1.10 5.71
N ARG A 113 12.46 -1.32 5.52
CA ARG A 113 11.91 -1.97 4.32
C ARG A 113 10.61 -1.32 3.86
N LEU A 114 10.39 -1.38 2.55
CA LEU A 114 9.06 -1.22 1.95
C LEU A 114 8.35 -2.58 1.94
N PRO A 115 7.02 -2.62 2.09
CA PRO A 115 6.26 -3.83 1.76
C PRO A 115 6.38 -4.13 0.27
N VAL A 116 6.37 -5.40 -0.10
CA VAL A 116 6.39 -5.90 -1.50
C VAL A 116 5.07 -6.60 -1.79
N TYR A 117 4.58 -6.44 -3.01
CA TYR A 117 3.28 -6.97 -3.44
C TYR A 117 3.44 -7.83 -4.68
N ASP A 118 2.67 -8.91 -4.78
CA ASP A 118 2.66 -9.74 -5.98
C ASP A 118 2.00 -8.98 -7.14
N VAL A 119 2.60 -9.11 -8.32
CA VAL A 119 2.10 -8.50 -9.55
C VAL A 119 1.92 -9.57 -10.61
N ARG A 120 0.86 -9.46 -11.39
CA ARG A 120 0.66 -10.30 -12.58
C ARG A 120 0.04 -9.51 -13.72
N VAL A 121 0.11 -10.08 -14.92
CA VAL A 121 -0.68 -9.62 -16.07
C VAL A 121 -1.79 -10.64 -16.33
N TRP A 122 -3.04 -10.17 -16.37
CA TRP A 122 -4.19 -10.99 -16.72
C TRP A 122 -5.00 -10.27 -17.80
N ALA A 123 -5.19 -10.93 -18.95
CA ALA A 123 -5.87 -10.35 -20.12
C ALA A 123 -5.36 -8.95 -20.52
N GLY A 124 -4.04 -8.75 -20.47
CA GLY A 124 -3.39 -7.47 -20.82
C GLY A 124 -3.48 -6.38 -19.75
N VAL A 125 -4.08 -6.67 -18.59
CA VAL A 125 -4.21 -5.77 -17.45
C VAL A 125 -3.25 -6.18 -16.35
N VAL A 126 -2.48 -5.22 -15.85
CA VAL A 126 -1.62 -5.42 -14.67
C VAL A 126 -2.49 -5.43 -13.42
N GLN A 127 -2.33 -6.47 -12.62
CA GLN A 127 -3.01 -6.64 -11.35
C GLN A 127 -2.00 -6.72 -10.21
N VAL A 128 -2.34 -6.10 -9.09
CA VAL A 128 -1.56 -6.12 -7.86
C VAL A 128 -2.36 -6.83 -6.79
N HIS A 129 -1.72 -7.76 -6.09
CA HIS A 129 -2.32 -8.51 -5.00
C HIS A 129 -2.17 -7.77 -3.68
N SER A 130 -3.23 -7.69 -2.87
CA SER A 130 -3.14 -7.19 -1.50
C SER A 130 -2.52 -8.25 -0.58
N SER A 131 -1.48 -7.88 0.16
CA SER A 131 -0.89 -8.75 1.18
C SER A 131 -1.71 -8.77 2.48
N LEU A 132 -2.64 -7.83 2.64
CA LEU A 132 -3.55 -7.84 3.76
C LEU A 132 -4.58 -8.95 3.53
N GLN A 133 -4.52 -9.97 4.37
CA GLN A 133 -5.74 -10.65 4.74
C GLN A 133 -6.60 -9.58 5.41
N ALA A 134 -7.52 -9.00 4.68
CA ALA A 134 -8.90 -9.37 4.85
C ALA A 134 -9.33 -9.87 6.26
N ASP A 135 -8.87 -9.25 7.33
CA ASP A 135 -9.39 -9.40 8.68
C ASP A 135 -10.20 -8.14 8.97
N GLY A 136 -11.49 -8.32 9.27
CA GLY A 136 -12.39 -7.26 9.70
C GLY A 136 -12.07 -6.67 11.07
N SER A 137 -10.86 -6.86 11.62
CA SER A 137 -10.42 -6.22 12.86
C SER A 137 -9.71 -4.89 12.55
N LEU A 138 -10.41 -3.80 12.85
CA LEU A 138 -9.77 -2.52 13.15
C LEU A 138 -8.84 -2.77 14.35
N GLN A 139 -7.55 -2.98 14.11
CA GLN A 139 -6.59 -2.93 15.21
C GLN A 139 -6.50 -1.49 15.70
N ALA A 140 -7.05 -1.30 16.89
CA ALA A 140 -7.04 -0.08 17.64
C ALA A 140 -5.61 0.45 17.79
N HIS A 141 -5.50 1.76 17.66
CA HIS A 141 -4.33 2.58 17.84
C HIS A 141 -3.66 2.24 19.19
N ASP A 142 -2.48 1.61 19.12
CA ASP A 142 -1.62 1.39 20.27
C ASP A 142 -1.19 2.78 20.79
N SER A 143 -1.85 3.19 21.86
CA SER A 143 -1.63 4.47 22.51
C SER A 143 -0.43 4.33 23.42
N LEU A 144 0.63 5.06 23.08
CA LEU A 144 1.69 5.55 23.95
C LEU A 144 1.39 5.36 25.45
N GLN A 145 1.89 4.27 26.02
CA GLN A 145 2.00 4.14 27.47
C GLN A 145 3.34 4.72 27.90
N VAL A 146 3.34 6.01 28.18
CA VAL A 146 4.40 6.68 28.93
C VAL A 146 4.45 6.08 30.34
N PRO A 147 5.57 5.52 30.81
CA PRO A 147 5.70 5.18 32.22
C PRO A 147 5.86 6.48 33.01
N SER A 148 4.83 6.84 33.78
CA SER A 148 4.92 7.84 34.83
C SER A 148 5.92 7.37 35.88
N VAL A 149 7.13 7.94 35.84
CA VAL A 149 8.12 7.87 36.92
C VAL A 149 7.51 8.54 38.15
N LEU A 150 7.17 7.74 39.15
CA LEU A 150 6.76 8.24 40.45
C LEU A 150 8.02 8.60 41.24
N VAL A 151 8.29 9.90 41.36
CA VAL A 151 9.25 10.43 42.31
C VAL A 151 8.59 10.41 43.70
N SER A 152 9.24 9.76 44.66
CA SER A 152 9.07 10.14 46.07
C SER A 152 10.32 9.68 46.82
N GLY A 153 11.13 10.66 47.20
CA GLY A 153 12.17 10.51 48.20
C GLY A 153 11.72 11.06 49.54
N ALA A 154 12.57 10.78 50.53
CA ALA A 154 12.77 11.49 51.79
C ALA A 154 11.89 11.13 53.01
N GLY A 155 12.59 10.96 54.14
CA GLY A 155 12.10 11.15 55.50
C GLY A 155 12.06 9.85 56.32
N ALA A 156 13.15 9.40 56.95
CA ALA A 156 13.72 9.91 58.21
C ALA A 156 12.79 9.70 59.42
N ALA A 157 13.12 8.71 60.27
CA ALA A 157 13.31 8.81 61.72
C ALA A 157 13.55 7.41 62.30
#